data_AF-A0A1B9GJW5-F1
#
_entry.id   AF-A0A1B9GJW5-F1
#
_cell.length_a   1.000
_cell.length_b   1.000
_cell.length_c   1.000
_cell.angle_alpha   90.00
_cell.angle_beta   90.00
_cell.angle_gamma   90.00
#
_symmetry.space_group_name_H-M   'P 1'
#
loop_
_entity.id
_entity.type
_entity.pdbx_description
1 polymer ?
#
loop_
_entity_poly.entity_id
_entity_poly.type
_entity_poly.pdbx_seq_one_letter_code
_entity_poly.pdbx_strand_id
1 'polypeptide(L)'
;MSSQAIRYAFLGVNTFLNLVLFFISTFLLESLTLFIIQIIALGANIIYLAVAVITPPLKDKKGRYDRSYDRAWGELVYVAIQWACWTASLGISAYNASQSQCRNPGNYKWAIEWPDLVWNGLVDNVGLFCRGMIAMAVLSGLHILLTAGWFCWLGRVVRCSGLGWGEGMRVVLGRVDGRGREGLFNGAKA
;
A
#
# COMPACT_ATOMS: atom_id res chain seq x y z
N MET A 1 -0.90 -17.21 -17.68
CA MET A 1 -1.05 -17.18 -16.20
C MET A 1 -2.45 -16.68 -15.87
N SER A 2 -3.16 -17.32 -14.93
CA SER A 2 -4.49 -16.82 -14.53
C SER A 2 -4.34 -15.48 -13.79
N SER A 3 -5.32 -14.59 -13.93
CA SER A 3 -5.38 -13.29 -13.22
C SER A 3 -5.17 -13.42 -11.69
N GLN A 4 -5.59 -14.55 -11.11
CA GLN A 4 -5.42 -14.83 -9.67
C GLN A 4 -3.96 -15.12 -9.29
N ALA A 5 -3.20 -15.84 -10.11
CA ALA A 5 -1.80 -16.15 -9.81
C ALA A 5 -0.94 -14.88 -9.76
N ILE A 6 -1.18 -13.94 -10.68
CA ILE A 6 -0.50 -12.63 -10.70
C ILE A 6 -0.85 -11.82 -9.45
N ARG A 7 -2.13 -11.80 -9.06
CA ARG A 7 -2.61 -11.13 -7.86
C ARG A 7 -1.96 -11.66 -6.58
N TYR A 8 -1.90 -12.98 -6.41
CA TYR A 8 -1.25 -13.60 -5.25
C TYR A 8 0.26 -13.37 -5.22
N ALA A 9 0.93 -13.33 -6.38
CA ALA A 9 2.34 -12.99 -6.46
C ALA A 9 2.59 -11.55 -5.98
N PHE A 10 1.83 -10.56 -6.49
CA PHE A 10 1.92 -9.19 -6.02
C PHE A 10 1.66 -9.05 -4.51
N LEU A 11 0.60 -9.70 -4.02
CA LEU A 11 0.25 -9.69 -2.60
C LEU A 11 1.33 -10.33 -1.72
N GLY A 12 1.89 -11.46 -2.15
CA GLY A 12 2.95 -12.17 -1.44
C GLY A 12 4.22 -11.32 -1.34
N VAL A 13 4.69 -10.77 -2.47
CA VAL A 13 5.88 -9.91 -2.51
C VAL A 13 5.66 -8.64 -1.69
N ASN A 14 4.50 -7.98 -1.81
CA ASN A 14 4.18 -6.77 -1.05
C ASN A 14 4.14 -7.06 0.46
N THR A 15 3.52 -8.16 0.86
CA THR A 15 3.46 -8.58 2.27
C THR A 15 4.85 -8.86 2.84
N PHE A 16 5.69 -9.58 2.08
CA PHE A 16 7.06 -9.86 2.50
C PHE A 16 7.86 -8.58 2.70
N LEU A 17 7.82 -7.66 1.74
CA LEU A 17 8.52 -6.38 1.85
C LEU A 17 8.00 -5.51 3.01
N ASN A 18 6.69 -5.53 3.29
CA ASN A 18 6.11 -4.84 4.45
C ASN A 18 6.67 -5.36 5.77
N LEU A 19 6.78 -6.68 5.91
CA LEU A 19 7.34 -7.29 7.11
C LEU A 19 8.81 -6.88 7.27
N VAL A 20 9.61 -6.95 6.21
CA VAL A 20 11.03 -6.55 6.26
C VAL A 20 11.19 -5.08 6.68
N LEU A 21 10.42 -4.16 6.07
CA LEU A 21 10.46 -2.74 6.44
C LEU A 21 10.02 -2.50 7.88
N PHE A 22 8.97 -3.20 8.34
CA PHE A 22 8.53 -3.15 9.73
C PHE A 22 9.61 -3.63 10.70
N PHE A 23 10.32 -4.72 10.37
CA PHE A 23 11.41 -5.21 11.20
C PHE A 23 12.56 -4.19 11.29
N ILE A 24 12.97 -3.63 10.15
CA ILE A 24 14.05 -2.63 10.11
C ILE A 24 13.65 -1.37 10.89
N SER A 25 12.46 -0.81 10.64
CA SER A 25 12.03 0.42 11.31
C SER A 25 11.89 0.28 12.82
N THR A 26 11.39 -0.88 13.27
CA THR A 26 11.02 -1.10 14.68
C THR A 26 12.21 -1.55 15.50
N PHE A 27 12.94 -2.59 15.04
CA PHE A 27 13.97 -3.23 15.84
C PHE A 27 15.38 -2.74 15.53
N LEU A 28 15.62 -2.24 14.31
CA LEU A 28 16.96 -1.83 13.89
C LEU A 28 17.17 -0.32 14.05
N LEU A 29 16.14 0.46 13.74
CA LEU A 29 16.20 1.92 13.74
C LEU A 29 15.46 2.56 14.90
N GLU A 30 14.59 1.81 15.57
CA GLU A 30 13.70 2.31 16.65
C GLU A 30 13.01 3.63 16.25
N SER A 31 12.63 3.75 14.97
CA SER A 31 12.10 4.98 14.43
C SER A 31 10.60 5.07 14.62
N LEU A 32 10.14 5.96 15.50
CA LEU A 32 8.71 6.19 15.76
C LEU A 32 7.95 6.61 14.50
N THR A 33 8.53 7.56 13.75
CA THR A 33 7.89 8.12 12.56
C THR A 33 7.74 7.07 11.46
N LEU A 34 8.78 6.27 11.21
CA LEU A 34 8.69 5.17 10.24
C LEU A 34 7.78 4.06 10.77
N PHE A 35 7.79 3.76 12.07
CA PHE A 35 6.92 2.77 12.69
C PHE A 35 5.43 3.07 12.47
N ILE A 36 5.00 4.33 12.61
CA ILE A 36 3.61 4.74 12.34
C ILE A 36 3.23 4.44 10.88
N ILE A 37 4.12 4.78 9.93
CA ILE A 37 3.89 4.50 8.50
C ILE A 37 3.77 2.99 8.26
N GLN A 38 4.63 2.18 8.90
CA GLN A 38 4.58 0.73 8.76
C GLN A 38 3.31 0.12 9.36
N ILE A 39 2.82 0.63 10.49
CA ILE A 39 1.55 0.17 11.08
C ILE A 39 0.38 0.44 10.14
N ILE A 40 0.30 1.63 9.54
CA ILE A 40 -0.77 1.97 8.60
C ILE A 40 -0.72 1.02 7.40
N ALA A 41 0.48 0.79 6.84
CA ALA A 41 0.67 -0.10 5.70
C ALA A 41 0.34 -1.57 6.03
N LEU A 42 0.76 -2.07 7.19
CA LEU A 42 0.45 -3.43 7.66
C LEU A 42 -1.05 -3.58 7.95
N GLY A 43 -1.67 -2.59 8.60
CA GLY A 43 -3.10 -2.58 8.87
C GLY A 43 -3.92 -2.66 7.58
N ALA A 44 -3.58 -1.84 6.59
CA ALA A 44 -4.19 -1.90 5.26
C ALA A 44 -4.00 -3.28 4.60
N ASN A 45 -2.83 -3.91 4.78
CA ASN A 45 -2.56 -5.25 4.27
C ASN A 45 -3.41 -6.34 4.95
N ILE A 46 -3.55 -6.28 6.27
CA ILE A 46 -4.38 -7.22 7.04
C ILE A 46 -5.86 -7.07 6.66
N ILE A 47 -6.36 -5.84 6.58
CA ILE A 47 -7.74 -5.57 6.15
C ILE A 47 -7.97 -6.11 4.74
N TYR A 48 -7.04 -5.86 3.81
CA TYR A 48 -7.14 -6.35 2.44
C TYR A 48 -7.14 -7.88 2.38
N LEU A 49 -6.23 -8.54 3.10
CA LEU A 49 -6.16 -10.01 3.21
C LEU A 49 -7.46 -10.59 3.78
N ALA A 50 -7.97 -9.99 4.87
CA ALA A 50 -9.22 -10.40 5.50
C ALA A 50 -10.39 -10.30 4.52
N VAL A 51 -10.53 -9.17 3.81
CA VAL A 51 -11.59 -8.99 2.80
C VAL A 51 -11.43 -9.97 1.64
N ALA A 52 -10.19 -10.19 1.17
CA ALA A 52 -9.91 -11.08 0.04
C ALA A 52 -10.15 -12.56 0.35
N VAL A 53 -10.05 -12.98 1.62
CA VAL A 53 -10.25 -14.37 2.08
C VAL A 53 -11.66 -14.62 2.62
N ILE A 54 -12.17 -13.71 3.47
CA ILE A 54 -13.42 -13.91 4.22
C ILE A 54 -14.64 -13.63 3.36
N THR A 55 -14.57 -12.72 2.40
CA THR A 55 -15.73 -12.38 1.59
C THR A 55 -15.91 -13.46 0.53
N PRO A 56 -16.85 -14.42 0.67
CA PRO A 56 -17.06 -15.41 -0.36
C PRO A 56 -17.46 -14.68 -1.64
N PRO A 57 -17.14 -15.23 -2.81
CA PRO A 57 -17.57 -14.67 -4.07
C PRO A 57 -19.11 -14.51 -4.05
N LEU A 58 -19.61 -13.28 -3.86
CA LEU A 58 -21.03 -12.93 -3.86
C LEU A 58 -21.59 -13.35 -5.21
N LYS A 59 -22.22 -14.53 -5.27
CA LYS A 59 -22.85 -15.07 -6.47
C LYS A 59 -24.22 -14.42 -6.52
N ASP A 60 -24.39 -13.41 -7.36
CA ASP A 60 -25.74 -13.01 -7.75
C ASP A 60 -26.20 -13.84 -8.95
N LYS A 61 -27.45 -14.32 -8.88
CA LYS A 61 -28.08 -15.31 -9.75
C LYS A 61 -28.35 -14.82 -11.19
N LYS A 62 -27.88 -13.62 -11.56
CA LYS A 62 -28.23 -12.95 -12.83
C LYS A 62 -27.05 -12.47 -13.69
N GLY A 63 -25.79 -12.73 -13.32
CA GLY A 63 -24.64 -12.55 -14.22
C GLY A 63 -24.35 -11.12 -14.71
N ARG A 64 -24.86 -10.07 -14.03
CA ARG A 64 -24.73 -8.66 -14.47
C ARG A 64 -23.68 -7.82 -13.73
N TYR A 65 -22.99 -8.36 -12.74
CA TYR A 65 -21.89 -7.68 -12.05
C TYR A 65 -20.55 -8.23 -12.52
N ASP A 66 -19.72 -7.40 -13.16
CA ASP A 66 -18.35 -7.77 -13.51
C ASP A 66 -17.48 -7.77 -12.25
N ARG A 67 -17.45 -8.93 -11.59
CA ARG A 67 -16.68 -9.23 -10.37
C ARG A 67 -15.22 -8.80 -10.41
N SER A 68 -14.65 -8.79 -11.61
CA SER A 68 -13.25 -8.43 -11.83
C SER A 68 -13.04 -6.94 -11.58
N TYR A 69 -14.05 -6.12 -11.89
CA TYR A 69 -14.04 -4.68 -11.76
C TYR A 69 -14.17 -4.22 -10.30
N ASP A 70 -15.17 -4.70 -9.55
CA ASP A 70 -15.35 -4.30 -8.13
C ASP A 70 -14.15 -4.71 -7.28
N ARG A 71 -13.61 -5.90 -7.54
CA ARG A 71 -12.42 -6.42 -6.86
C ARG A 71 -11.12 -5.76 -7.33
N ALA A 72 -11.08 -5.19 -8.53
CA ALA A 72 -9.97 -4.36 -8.98
C ALA A 72 -10.05 -2.96 -8.34
N TRP A 73 -11.24 -2.41 -8.15
CA TRP A 73 -11.45 -1.13 -7.48
C TRP A 73 -11.10 -1.15 -6.00
N GLY A 74 -11.52 -2.17 -5.26
CA GLY A 74 -11.08 -2.37 -3.87
C GLY A 74 -9.56 -2.52 -3.76
N GLU A 75 -8.93 -3.17 -4.74
CA GLU A 75 -7.46 -3.24 -4.82
C GLU A 75 -6.80 -1.91 -5.17
N LEU A 76 -7.40 -1.08 -6.02
CA LEU A 76 -6.85 0.24 -6.34
C LEU A 76 -6.76 1.12 -5.10
N VAL A 77 -7.77 1.07 -4.21
CA VAL A 77 -7.73 1.80 -2.93
C VAL A 77 -6.61 1.28 -2.03
N TYR A 78 -6.48 -0.04 -1.91
CA TYR A 78 -5.38 -0.65 -1.18
C TYR A 78 -4.01 -0.23 -1.74
N VAL A 79 -3.81 -0.35 -3.06
CA VAL A 79 -2.57 0.04 -3.74
C VAL A 79 -2.28 1.53 -3.55
N ALA A 80 -3.29 2.40 -3.56
CA ALA A 80 -3.12 3.83 -3.30
C ALA A 80 -2.65 4.13 -1.86
N ILE A 81 -3.22 3.45 -0.86
CA ILE A 81 -2.76 3.57 0.55
C ILE A 81 -1.30 3.12 0.66
N GLN A 82 -0.98 1.96 0.10
CA GLN A 82 0.39 1.43 0.08
C GLN A 82 1.33 2.44 -0.58
N TRP A 83 0.99 2.96 -1.76
CA TRP A 83 1.79 3.96 -2.47
C TRP A 83 2.10 5.19 -1.62
N ALA A 84 1.08 5.74 -0.94
CA ALA A 84 1.25 6.90 -0.07
C ALA A 84 2.22 6.61 1.09
N CYS A 85 2.06 5.47 1.75
CA CYS A 85 2.96 5.02 2.82
C CYS A 85 4.41 4.87 2.32
N TRP A 86 4.63 4.24 1.16
CA TRP A 86 5.97 4.01 0.63
C TRP A 86 6.62 5.29 0.12
N THR A 87 5.86 6.22 -0.43
CA THR A 87 6.36 7.54 -0.83
C THR A 87 6.79 8.35 0.39
N ALA A 88 5.99 8.36 1.46
CA ALA A 88 6.35 9.03 2.71
C ALA A 88 7.58 8.40 3.36
N SER A 89 7.62 7.06 3.44
CA SER A 89 8.77 6.29 3.94
C SER A 89 10.05 6.61 3.14
N LEU A 90 9.98 6.57 1.81
CA LEU A 90 11.10 6.94 0.94
C LEU A 90 11.58 8.36 1.22
N GLY A 91 10.68 9.34 1.28
CA GLY A 91 11.02 10.74 1.51
C GLY A 91 11.75 10.95 2.85
N ILE A 92 11.20 10.39 3.93
CA ILE A 92 11.78 10.48 5.27
C ILE A 92 13.14 9.78 5.31
N SER A 93 13.23 8.56 4.77
CA SER A 93 14.46 7.77 4.78
C SER A 93 15.57 8.42 3.95
N ALA A 94 15.25 8.89 2.73
CA ALA A 94 16.21 9.55 1.84
C ALA A 94 16.68 10.89 2.41
N TYR A 95 15.77 11.69 2.98
CA TYR A 95 16.11 12.96 3.63
C TYR A 95 17.13 12.74 4.74
N ASN A 96 16.89 11.80 5.64
CA ASN A 96 17.79 11.53 6.76
C ASN A 96 19.11 10.88 6.30
N ALA A 97 19.08 10.01 5.30
CA ALA A 97 20.29 9.46 4.70
C ALA A 97 21.18 10.54 4.04
N SER A 98 20.59 11.66 3.60
CA SER A 98 21.33 12.77 2.98
C SER A 98 22.01 13.73 3.97
N GLN A 99 21.68 13.61 5.27
CA GLN A 99 22.18 14.47 6.33
C GLN A 99 23.69 14.32 6.54
N SER A 100 24.33 15.39 7.03
CA SER A 100 25.79 15.45 7.21
C SER A 100 26.34 14.31 8.08
N GLN A 101 25.56 13.90 9.08
CA GLN A 101 25.84 12.80 10.00
C GLN A 101 26.01 11.47 9.26
N CYS A 102 25.24 11.25 8.20
CA CYS A 102 25.28 10.04 7.39
C CYS A 102 26.35 10.05 6.29
N ARG A 103 26.94 11.22 5.97
CA ARG A 103 28.07 11.31 5.04
C ARG A 103 29.38 10.88 5.70
N ASN A 104 29.54 11.17 6.99
CA ASN A 104 30.72 10.82 7.78
C ASN A 104 30.33 10.19 9.13
N PRO A 105 29.69 9.01 9.14
CA PRO A 105 29.19 8.40 10.36
C PRO A 105 30.29 8.04 11.36
N GLY A 106 31.53 7.82 10.89
CA GLY A 106 32.68 7.50 11.74
C GLY A 106 33.18 8.66 12.62
N ASN A 107 32.69 9.88 12.41
CA ASN A 107 33.09 11.04 13.20
C ASN A 107 32.29 11.17 14.52
N TYR A 108 31.26 10.35 14.72
CA TYR A 108 30.38 10.41 15.88
C TYR A 108 30.65 9.22 16.80
N LYS A 109 31.24 9.49 17.97
CA LYS A 109 31.57 8.49 18.99
C LYS A 109 30.54 8.41 20.12
N TRP A 110 29.57 9.33 20.14
CA TRP A 110 28.53 9.45 21.15
C TRP A 110 27.15 9.52 20.50
N ALA A 111 26.11 9.27 21.29
CA ALA A 111 24.73 9.34 20.86
C ALA A 111 24.40 10.74 20.32
N ILE A 112 23.68 10.80 19.21
CA ILE A 112 23.21 12.06 18.62
C ILE A 112 21.71 12.19 18.87
N GLU A 113 21.27 13.39 19.26
CA GLU A 113 19.84 13.69 19.35
C GLU A 113 19.19 13.76 17.96
N TRP A 114 18.13 12.98 17.79
CA TRP A 114 17.25 12.93 16.63
C TRP A 114 15.77 12.80 17.08
N PRO A 115 15.23 13.81 17.78
CA PRO A 115 13.97 13.74 18.51
C PRO A 115 12.75 13.47 17.63
N ASP A 116 12.77 13.96 16.38
CA ASP A 116 11.62 13.85 15.47
C ASP A 116 11.53 12.49 14.76
N LEU A 117 12.45 11.57 15.04
CA LEU A 117 12.57 10.34 14.26
C LEU A 117 12.67 9.06 15.10
N VAL A 118 13.24 9.10 16.29
CA VAL A 118 13.54 7.91 17.13
C VAL A 118 12.79 7.98 18.46
N TRP A 119 12.34 6.84 18.99
CA TRP A 119 11.53 6.77 20.22
C TRP A 119 12.10 7.52 21.41
N ASN A 120 13.41 7.42 21.64
CA ASN A 120 14.11 8.10 22.74
C ASN A 120 14.80 9.39 22.30
N GLY A 121 14.57 9.80 21.04
CA GLY A 121 15.23 10.94 20.43
C GLY A 121 16.75 10.85 20.38
N LEU A 122 17.34 9.66 20.55
CA LEU A 122 18.78 9.45 20.57
C LEU A 122 19.17 8.29 19.64
N VAL A 123 20.23 8.49 18.87
CA VAL A 123 20.83 7.49 18.00
C VAL A 123 22.22 7.13 18.53
N ASP A 124 22.32 5.95 19.15
CA ASP A 124 23.57 5.46 19.75
C ASP A 124 24.57 4.94 18.71
N ASN A 125 24.07 4.39 17.59
CA ASN A 125 24.89 3.87 16.50
C ASN A 125 24.52 4.54 15.17
N VAL A 126 25.13 5.70 14.93
CA VAL A 126 24.90 6.54 13.73
C VAL A 126 25.21 5.78 12.44
N GLY A 127 26.25 4.93 12.45
CA GLY A 127 26.61 4.12 11.28
C GLY A 127 25.54 3.09 10.91
N LEU A 128 25.04 2.34 11.89
CA LEU A 128 23.94 1.38 11.69
C LEU A 128 22.66 2.11 11.26
N PHE A 129 22.34 3.20 11.94
CA PHE A 129 21.16 4.02 11.64
C PHE A 129 21.17 4.53 10.20
N CYS A 130 22.26 5.17 9.76
CA CYS A 130 22.38 5.70 8.40
C CYS A 130 22.30 4.61 7.33
N ARG A 131 22.93 3.45 7.55
CA ARG A 131 22.82 2.30 6.64
C ARG A 131 21.39 1.77 6.59
N GLY A 132 20.70 1.70 7.73
CA GLY A 132 19.30 1.29 7.76
C GLY A 132 18.39 2.31 7.08
N MET A 133 18.63 3.61 7.20
CA MET A 133 17.86 4.63 6.46
C MET A 133 18.06 4.52 4.94
N ILE A 134 19.28 4.25 4.47
CA ILE A 134 19.53 3.95 3.05
C ILE A 134 18.77 2.69 2.62
N ALA A 135 18.84 1.61 3.41
CA ALA A 135 18.12 0.37 3.12
C ALA A 135 16.60 0.59 3.07
N MET A 136 16.04 1.35 4.02
CA MET A 136 14.62 1.73 4.04
C MET A 136 14.25 2.53 2.79
N ALA A 137 15.08 3.49 2.37
CA ALA A 137 14.83 4.25 1.15
C ALA A 137 14.81 3.34 -0.09
N VAL A 138 15.80 2.46 -0.25
CA VAL A 138 15.86 1.52 -1.38
C VAL A 138 14.66 0.57 -1.38
N LEU A 139 14.35 -0.04 -0.24
CA LEU A 139 13.20 -0.94 -0.11
C LEU A 139 11.86 -0.22 -0.34
N SER A 140 11.72 1.03 0.13
CA SER A 140 10.53 1.85 -0.14
C SER A 140 10.41 2.17 -1.64
N GLY A 141 11.54 2.44 -2.33
CA GLY A 141 11.59 2.62 -3.77
C GLY A 141 11.17 1.36 -4.55
N LEU A 142 11.64 0.18 -4.13
CA LEU A 142 11.20 -1.10 -4.71
C LEU A 142 9.68 -1.31 -4.55
N HIS A 143 9.13 -0.93 -3.39
CA HIS A 143 7.70 -0.96 -3.12
C HIS A 143 6.89 -0.04 -4.03
N ILE A 144 7.39 1.17 -4.30
CA ILE A 144 6.77 2.09 -5.25
C ILE A 144 6.76 1.49 -6.66
N LEU A 145 7.85 0.84 -7.09
CA LEU A 145 7.89 0.17 -8.40
C LEU A 145 6.92 -1.02 -8.45
N LEU A 146 6.85 -1.82 -7.38
CA LEU A 146 5.92 -2.94 -7.27
C LEU A 146 4.46 -2.47 -7.34
N THR A 147 4.10 -1.45 -6.55
CA THR A 147 2.76 -0.87 -6.53
C THR A 147 2.42 -0.17 -7.84
N ALA A 148 3.40 0.40 -8.56
CA ALA A 148 3.22 0.93 -9.92
C ALA A 148 2.85 -0.17 -10.91
N GLY A 149 3.60 -1.27 -10.88
CA GLY A 149 3.31 -2.47 -11.67
C GLY A 149 1.91 -3.02 -11.37
N TRP A 150 1.55 -3.09 -10.09
CA TRP A 150 0.22 -3.53 -9.66
C TRP A 150 -0.88 -2.58 -10.14
N PHE A 151 -0.70 -1.27 -10.00
CA PHE A 151 -1.65 -0.26 -10.46
C PHE A 151 -1.84 -0.33 -11.98
N CYS A 152 -0.77 -0.42 -12.76
CA CYS A 152 -0.84 -0.58 -14.21
C CYS A 152 -1.57 -1.86 -14.62
N TRP A 153 -1.34 -2.97 -13.90
CA TRP A 153 -2.05 -4.22 -14.13
C TRP A 153 -3.54 -4.09 -13.82
N LEU A 154 -3.91 -3.46 -12.69
CA LEU A 154 -5.30 -3.20 -12.34
C LEU A 154 -6.00 -2.27 -13.33
N GLY A 155 -5.32 -1.23 -13.77
CA GLY A 155 -5.80 -0.33 -14.80
C GLY A 155 -6.14 -1.06 -16.11
N ARG A 156 -5.34 -2.07 -16.49
CA ARG A 156 -5.67 -2.94 -17.64
C ARG A 156 -6.91 -3.77 -17.38
N VAL A 157 -7.06 -4.37 -16.21
CA VAL A 157 -8.26 -5.16 -15.83
C VAL A 157 -9.52 -4.29 -15.89
N VAL A 158 -9.47 -3.08 -15.33
CA VAL A 158 -10.57 -2.10 -15.33
C VAL A 158 -10.89 -1.61 -16.75
N ARG A 159 -9.88 -1.40 -17.61
CA ARG A 159 -10.11 -0.97 -18.99
C ARG A 159 -10.74 -2.07 -19.84
N CYS A 160 -10.39 -3.33 -19.58
CA CYS A 160 -10.95 -4.49 -20.27
C CYS A 160 -12.38 -4.85 -19.82
N SER A 161 -12.85 -4.37 -18.67
CA SER A 161 -14.21 -4.64 -18.18
C SER A 161 -15.27 -3.70 -18.77
N GLY A 162 -14.88 -2.68 -19.54
CA GLY A 162 -15.82 -1.75 -20.21
C GLY A 162 -16.58 -0.79 -19.28
N LEU A 163 -16.31 -0.82 -17.97
CA LEU A 163 -16.89 0.07 -16.95
C LEU A 163 -15.94 1.26 -16.70
N GLY A 164 -16.45 2.49 -16.77
CA GLY A 164 -15.65 3.71 -16.65
C GLY A 164 -15.20 4.03 -15.22
N TRP A 165 -14.22 4.91 -15.02
CA TRP A 165 -13.63 5.17 -13.68
C TRP A 165 -14.62 5.75 -12.65
N GLY A 166 -15.65 6.46 -13.11
CA GLY A 166 -16.66 7.08 -12.25
C GLY A 166 -17.63 6.08 -11.60
N GLU A 167 -17.80 4.87 -12.16
CA GLU A 167 -18.70 3.85 -11.62
C GLU A 167 -18.08 3.17 -10.39
N GLY A 168 -16.78 2.88 -10.44
CA GLY A 168 -16.04 2.23 -9.35
C GLY A 168 -15.83 3.12 -8.14
N MET A 169 -15.70 4.43 -8.34
CA MET A 169 -15.69 5.39 -7.23
C MET A 169 -17.04 5.39 -6.47
N ARG A 170 -18.17 5.16 -7.16
CA ARG A 170 -19.49 5.03 -6.50
C ARG A 170 -19.62 3.74 -5.70
N VAL A 171 -19.03 2.64 -6.20
CA VAL A 171 -18.98 1.36 -5.48
C VAL A 171 -18.17 1.49 -4.18
N VAL A 172 -17.00 2.14 -4.22
CA VAL A 172 -16.16 2.36 -3.03
C VAL A 172 -16.84 3.28 -2.00
N LEU A 173 -17.54 4.32 -2.46
CA LEU A 173 -18.24 5.28 -1.59
C LEU A 173 -19.58 4.73 -1.05
N GLY A 174 -19.93 3.48 -1.31
CA GLY A 174 -21.21 2.90 -0.89
C GLY A 174 -22.44 3.59 -1.49
N ARG A 175 -22.26 4.42 -2.53
CA ARG A 175 -23.38 5.00 -3.30
C ARG A 175 -23.86 3.97 -4.31
N VAL A 176 -24.49 2.92 -3.79
CA VAL A 176 -25.50 2.18 -4.54
C VAL A 176 -26.73 3.09 -4.58
N ASP A 177 -26.74 4.04 -5.52
CA ASP A 177 -27.93 4.84 -5.77
C ASP A 177 -29.09 3.88 -6.07
N GLY A 178 -30.10 3.88 -5.21
CA GLY A 178 -31.36 3.16 -5.39
C GLY A 178 -32.10 3.51 -6.70
N ARG A 179 -31.59 4.46 -7.48
CA ARG A 179 -32.08 4.80 -8.84
C ARG A 179 -31.80 3.73 -9.91
N GLY A 180 -31.02 2.69 -9.61
CA GLY A 180 -30.92 1.51 -10.46
C GLY A 180 -32.11 0.54 -10.36
N ARG A 181 -32.98 0.68 -9.34
CA ARG A 181 -34.19 -0.16 -9.23
C ARG A 181 -35.36 0.36 -10.07
N GLU A 182 -35.47 1.66 -10.32
CA GLU A 182 -36.66 2.21 -10.98
C GLU A 182 -36.53 2.28 -12.52
N GLY A 183 -35.30 2.40 -13.06
CA GLY A 183 -35.07 2.37 -14.51
C GLY A 183 -35.21 0.99 -15.16
N LEU A 184 -35.21 -0.10 -14.37
CA LEU A 184 -35.30 -1.48 -14.85
C LEU A 184 -36.72 -2.06 -14.86
N PHE A 185 -37.69 -1.40 -14.23
CA PHE A 185 -39.11 -1.83 -14.23
C PHE A 185 -40.00 -1.01 -15.17
N ASN A 186 -39.57 0.16 -15.64
CA ASN A 186 -40.36 1.00 -16.54
C ASN A 186 -40.03 0.82 -18.04
N GLY A 187 -39.04 -0.02 -18.39
CA GLY A 187 -38.71 -0.35 -19.78
C GLY A 187 -39.46 -1.56 -20.36
N ALA A 188 -40.39 -2.16 -19.61
CA ALA A 188 -41.15 -3.35 -20.03
C ALA A 188 -42.65 -3.06 -20.25
N LYS A 189 -42.97 -1.86 -20.74
CA LYS A 189 -44.25 -1.54 -21.38
C LYS A 189 -44.03 -0.58 -22.55
N ALA A 190 -43.71 -1.16 -23.70
CA ALA A 190 -44.11 -0.71 -25.04
C ALA A 190 -43.88 -1.87 -26.01
#